data_AF-A0A2E9CIU8-F1
#
_entry.id   AF-A0A2E9CIU8-F1
#
_cell.length_a   1.000
_cell.length_b   1.000
_cell.length_c   1.000
_cell.angle_alpha   90.00
_cell.angle_beta   90.00
_cell.angle_gamma   90.00
#
_symmetry.space_group_name_H-M   'P 1'
#
loop_
_entity.id
_entity.type
_entity.pdbx_description
1 polymer ?
#
loop_
_entity_poly.entity_id
_entity_poly.type
_entity_poly.pdbx_seq_one_letter_code
_entity_poly.pdbx_strand_id
1 'polypeptide(L)'
;MTIAFPSVTGTGSNVTATGFVLNELIREAFDVIGVGSEGEPINADMYRRGKMSAQLMTQSWNAMDDLWRRTQRTITPVINQAAYVLSPKPMRVLSARRKQLSGGYETPMTEWSRQEYLDMPNKLSSPSTPVNFYYDPQRETGTLYLWPAPSSAVYSQISVIVDELRPMFIMDDSNDTLDMPPEWQETFVMNLAKRLKLKYPVNDPGLDVKVDELADALFARLKAWDNEPASIYLQPDNWGAPWR
;
A
#
# COMPACT_ATOMS: atom_id res chain seq x y z
N MET A 1 -21.31 61.38 -4.51
CA MET A 1 -19.85 61.11 -4.51
C MET A 1 -19.65 59.81 -3.75
N THR A 2 -19.67 58.68 -4.46
CA THR A 2 -19.52 57.35 -3.87
C THR A 2 -18.14 56.86 -4.25
N ILE A 3 -17.23 56.82 -3.27
CA ILE A 3 -15.86 56.33 -3.44
C ILE A 3 -15.96 54.81 -3.50
N ALA A 4 -15.74 54.24 -4.69
CA ALA A 4 -15.56 52.80 -4.85
C ALA A 4 -14.13 52.44 -4.48
N PHE A 5 -13.95 51.62 -3.44
CA PHE A 5 -12.65 51.02 -3.13
C PHE A 5 -12.41 49.83 -4.07
N PRO A 6 -11.23 49.72 -4.69
CA PRO A 6 -10.90 48.53 -5.49
C PRO A 6 -10.80 47.31 -4.58
N SER A 7 -11.52 46.24 -4.93
CA SER A 7 -11.38 44.95 -4.25
C SER A 7 -10.00 44.39 -4.53
N VAL A 8 -9.15 44.33 -3.50
CA VAL A 8 -7.92 43.54 -3.53
C VAL A 8 -8.34 42.07 -3.60
N THR A 9 -8.28 41.46 -4.79
CA THR A 9 -8.22 40.01 -4.92
C THR A 9 -6.85 39.58 -4.41
N GLY A 10 -6.74 39.42 -3.09
CA GLY A 10 -5.63 38.67 -2.53
C GLY A 10 -5.69 37.28 -3.13
N THR A 11 -4.64 36.90 -3.87
CA THR A 11 -4.40 35.51 -4.22
C THR A 11 -4.24 34.79 -2.88
N GLY A 12 -5.31 34.18 -2.39
CA GLY A 12 -5.22 33.31 -1.23
C GLY A 12 -4.14 32.29 -1.53
N SER A 13 -3.14 32.18 -0.66
CA SER A 13 -2.26 31.03 -0.68
C SER A 13 -3.16 29.81 -0.59
N ASN A 14 -3.27 29.06 -1.69
CA ASN A 14 -4.04 27.84 -1.71
C ASN A 14 -3.27 26.84 -0.82
N VAL A 15 -3.66 26.73 0.44
CA VAL A 15 -3.21 25.64 1.31
C VAL A 15 -3.80 24.37 0.70
N THR A 16 -3.00 23.70 -0.11
CA THR A 16 -3.40 22.50 -0.81
C THR A 16 -2.72 21.33 -0.12
N ALA A 17 -3.48 20.28 0.22
CA ALA A 17 -2.94 19.03 0.77
C ALA A 17 -2.18 18.21 -0.31
N THR A 18 -1.51 18.89 -1.24
CA THR A 18 -0.76 18.29 -2.34
C THR A 18 0.60 17.86 -1.86
N GLY A 19 0.98 16.64 -2.18
CA GLY A 19 2.32 16.14 -1.93
C GLY A 19 3.37 16.73 -2.88
N PHE A 20 4.61 16.75 -2.43
CA PHE A 20 5.76 17.10 -3.28
C PHE A 20 5.91 16.11 -4.43
N VAL A 21 6.37 16.61 -5.58
CA VAL A 21 6.68 15.73 -6.72
C VAL A 21 8.04 15.05 -6.51
N LEU A 22 8.27 13.94 -7.22
CA LEU A 22 9.47 13.12 -7.08
C LEU A 22 10.76 13.93 -7.23
N ASN A 23 10.81 14.87 -8.18
CA ASN A 23 11.98 15.72 -8.39
C ASN A 23 12.31 16.60 -7.18
N GLU A 24 11.31 17.16 -6.51
CA GLU A 24 11.50 17.99 -5.31
C GLU A 24 12.03 17.15 -4.15
N LEU A 25 11.47 15.96 -3.95
CA LEU A 25 11.89 15.02 -2.90
C LEU A 25 13.33 14.52 -3.11
N ILE A 26 13.71 14.25 -4.35
CA ILE A 26 15.08 13.87 -4.69
C ILE A 26 16.03 15.05 -4.44
N ARG A 27 15.64 16.28 -4.79
CA ARG A 27 16.43 17.48 -4.51
C ARG A 27 16.67 17.65 -3.03
N GLU A 28 15.62 17.58 -2.24
CA GLU A 28 15.71 17.69 -0.79
C GLU A 28 16.64 16.62 -0.21
N ALA A 29 16.56 15.37 -0.69
CA ALA A 29 17.45 14.31 -0.22
C ALA A 29 18.93 14.54 -0.57
N PHE A 30 19.24 15.20 -1.69
CA PHE A 30 20.59 15.62 -2.04
C PHE A 30 21.07 16.82 -1.23
N ASP A 31 20.17 17.77 -0.94
CA ASP A 31 20.44 18.95 -0.11
C ASP A 31 20.74 18.51 1.34
N VAL A 32 20.00 17.54 1.89
CA VAL A 32 20.23 16.97 3.23
C VAL A 32 21.62 16.35 3.39
N ILE A 33 22.17 15.72 2.36
CA ILE A 33 23.52 15.13 2.40
C ILE A 33 24.63 16.13 2.02
N GLY A 34 24.27 17.37 1.64
CA GLY A 34 25.19 18.42 1.23
C GLY A 34 25.89 18.12 -0.11
N VAL A 35 25.25 17.38 -1.01
CA VAL A 35 25.81 17.00 -2.31
C VAL A 35 25.15 17.85 -3.41
N GLY A 36 25.88 18.85 -3.87
CA GLY A 36 25.43 19.84 -4.84
C GLY A 36 25.86 21.24 -4.41
N SER A 37 26.07 22.15 -5.36
CA SER A 37 26.27 23.56 -5.02
C SER A 37 24.91 24.21 -4.74
N GLU A 38 24.83 25.05 -3.72
CA GLU A 38 23.59 25.77 -3.39
C GLU A 38 23.05 26.51 -4.62
N GLY A 39 21.81 26.19 -5.01
CA GLY A 39 21.11 26.83 -6.13
C GLY A 39 21.37 26.25 -7.52
N GLU A 40 22.24 25.23 -7.66
CA GLU A 40 22.41 24.53 -8.95
C GLU A 40 21.34 23.46 -9.16
N PRO A 41 20.81 23.32 -10.40
CA PRO A 41 19.88 22.24 -10.69
C PRO A 41 20.59 20.89 -10.61
N ILE A 42 19.87 19.87 -10.11
CA ILE A 42 20.38 18.50 -10.10
C ILE A 42 20.69 18.05 -11.53
N ASN A 43 21.90 17.54 -11.74
CA ASN A 43 22.29 16.94 -13.00
C ASN A 43 21.38 15.73 -13.34
N ALA A 44 21.00 15.56 -14.61
CA ALA A 44 20.20 14.44 -15.09
C ALA A 44 20.72 13.06 -14.63
N ASP A 45 22.04 12.86 -14.53
CA ASP A 45 22.62 11.61 -14.04
C ASP A 45 22.42 11.40 -12.53
N MET A 46 22.51 12.47 -11.74
CA MET A 46 22.21 12.43 -10.29
C MET A 46 20.74 12.13 -10.07
N TYR A 47 19.86 12.79 -10.81
CA TYR A 47 18.42 12.53 -10.79
C TYR A 47 18.11 11.06 -11.12
N ARG A 48 18.71 10.50 -12.19
CA ARG A 48 18.54 9.08 -12.55
C ARG A 48 18.97 8.14 -11.42
N ARG A 49 20.09 8.42 -10.75
CA ARG A 49 20.59 7.60 -9.63
C ARG A 49 19.72 7.74 -8.38
N GLY A 50 19.23 8.94 -8.10
CA GLY A 50 18.27 9.24 -7.03
C GLY A 50 16.96 8.52 -7.24
N LYS A 51 16.37 8.64 -8.43
CA LYS A 51 15.15 7.93 -8.83
C LYS A 51 15.28 6.42 -8.66
N MET A 52 16.38 5.84 -9.11
CA MET A 52 16.62 4.39 -8.94
C MET A 52 16.69 3.99 -7.46
N SER A 53 17.37 4.77 -6.60
CA SER A 53 17.38 4.52 -5.15
C SER A 53 15.99 4.61 -4.53
N ALA A 54 15.21 5.62 -4.94
CA ALA A 54 13.84 5.85 -4.49
C ALA A 54 12.91 4.68 -4.89
N GLN A 55 12.96 4.24 -6.14
CA GLN A 55 12.16 3.10 -6.63
C GLN A 55 12.51 1.80 -5.89
N LEU A 56 13.80 1.51 -5.69
CA LEU A 56 14.25 0.35 -4.91
C LEU A 56 13.81 0.44 -3.45
N MET A 57 13.73 1.64 -2.89
CA MET A 57 13.22 1.86 -1.54
C MET A 57 11.74 1.57 -1.44
N THR A 58 10.93 2.15 -2.33
CA THR A 58 9.50 1.87 -2.42
C THR A 58 9.23 0.38 -2.60
N GLN A 59 9.99 -0.32 -3.45
CA GLN A 59 9.86 -1.77 -3.63
C GLN A 59 10.20 -2.56 -2.36
N SER A 60 11.21 -2.14 -1.60
CA SER A 60 11.54 -2.79 -0.32
C SER A 60 10.48 -2.55 0.76
N TRP A 61 9.89 -1.36 0.80
CA TRP A 61 8.81 -1.04 1.75
C TRP A 61 7.49 -1.70 1.38
N ASN A 62 7.28 -2.03 0.11
CA ASN A 62 6.09 -2.75 -0.37
C ASN A 62 5.90 -4.12 0.32
N ALA A 63 6.97 -4.72 0.86
CA ALA A 63 6.91 -5.96 1.63
C ALA A 63 6.28 -5.80 3.03
N MET A 64 6.17 -4.57 3.52
CA MET A 64 5.58 -4.26 4.83
C MET A 64 4.05 -4.26 4.74
N ASP A 65 3.40 -4.45 5.87
CA ASP A 65 1.96 -4.28 6.01
C ASP A 65 1.68 -2.85 6.49
N ASP A 66 0.96 -2.08 5.68
CA ASP A 66 0.58 -0.71 5.99
C ASP A 66 -0.93 -0.54 5.89
N LEU A 67 -1.54 0.14 6.86
CA LEU A 67 -3.00 0.23 6.96
C LEU A 67 -3.59 0.99 5.77
N TRP A 68 -2.93 2.06 5.34
CA TRP A 68 -3.35 2.88 4.19
C TRP A 68 -3.33 2.14 2.84
N ARG A 69 -2.73 0.95 2.78
CA ARG A 69 -2.72 0.06 1.60
C ARG A 69 -3.80 -1.02 1.65
N ARG A 70 -4.51 -1.17 2.76
CA ARG A 70 -5.63 -2.11 2.87
C ARG A 70 -6.80 -1.53 2.10
N THR A 71 -7.20 -2.20 1.02
CA THR A 71 -8.27 -1.75 0.13
C THR A 71 -9.21 -2.88 -0.21
N GLN A 72 -10.41 -2.52 -0.69
CA GLN A 72 -11.41 -3.49 -1.11
C GLN A 72 -11.49 -3.55 -2.62
N ARG A 73 -11.43 -4.77 -3.16
CA ARG A 73 -11.64 -5.05 -4.57
C ARG A 73 -12.91 -5.87 -4.75
N THR A 74 -13.77 -5.45 -5.66
CA THR A 74 -14.94 -6.25 -6.05
C THR A 74 -14.63 -7.06 -7.30
N ILE A 75 -14.87 -8.36 -7.23
CA ILE A 75 -14.78 -9.32 -8.33
C ILE A 75 -16.20 -9.71 -8.72
N THR A 76 -16.50 -9.59 -10.01
CA THR A 76 -17.77 -10.08 -10.60
C THR A 76 -17.57 -11.53 -11.04
N PRO A 77 -18.25 -12.50 -10.41
CA PRO A 77 -18.07 -13.90 -10.74
C PRO A 77 -18.60 -14.23 -12.13
N VAL A 78 -17.91 -15.13 -12.82
CA VAL A 78 -18.30 -15.66 -14.13
C VAL A 78 -18.75 -17.11 -13.95
N ILE A 79 -19.76 -17.51 -14.72
CA ILE A 79 -20.28 -18.87 -14.72
C ILE A 79 -19.16 -19.89 -14.93
N ASN A 80 -19.12 -20.92 -14.07
CA ASN A 80 -18.14 -22.01 -14.11
C ASN A 80 -16.67 -21.56 -14.12
N GLN A 81 -16.37 -20.35 -13.64
CA GLN A 81 -15.01 -19.84 -13.55
C GLN A 81 -14.55 -19.83 -12.10
N ALA A 82 -13.53 -20.63 -11.80
CA ALA A 82 -12.92 -20.68 -10.47
C ALA A 82 -11.77 -19.68 -10.30
N ALA A 83 -11.04 -19.33 -11.37
CA ALA A 83 -9.82 -18.53 -11.30
C ALA A 83 -10.04 -17.08 -11.77
N TYR A 84 -9.56 -16.11 -10.98
CA TYR A 84 -9.69 -14.68 -11.24
C TYR A 84 -8.34 -14.01 -11.09
N VAL A 85 -7.81 -13.43 -12.16
CA VAL A 85 -6.55 -12.69 -12.13
C VAL A 85 -6.79 -11.31 -11.52
N LEU A 86 -6.02 -10.98 -10.49
CA LEU A 86 -6.04 -9.68 -9.82
C LEU A 86 -4.92 -8.81 -10.39
N SER A 87 -5.30 -7.73 -11.06
CA SER A 87 -4.39 -6.68 -11.55
C SER A 87 -4.82 -5.31 -11.01
N PRO A 88 -3.93 -4.52 -10.38
CA PRO A 88 -2.55 -4.88 -10.01
C PRO A 88 -2.51 -6.04 -9.00
N LYS A 89 -1.40 -6.78 -8.97
CA LYS A 89 -1.23 -7.95 -8.07
C LYS A 89 -1.20 -7.50 -6.60
N PRO A 90 -2.12 -7.97 -5.74
CA PRO A 90 -2.04 -7.72 -4.30
C PRO A 90 -0.83 -8.39 -3.66
N MET A 91 -0.24 -7.76 -2.66
CA MET A 91 0.82 -8.40 -1.85
C MET A 91 0.24 -9.56 -1.05
N ARG A 92 -0.95 -9.36 -0.49
CA ARG A 92 -1.70 -10.37 0.26
C ARG A 92 -3.19 -10.13 0.07
N VAL A 93 -3.96 -11.21 0.13
CA VAL A 93 -5.40 -11.15 0.37
C VAL A 93 -5.60 -11.38 1.87
N LEU A 94 -6.32 -10.49 2.54
CA LEU A 94 -6.56 -10.53 3.98
C LEU A 94 -7.84 -11.29 4.31
N SER A 95 -8.89 -11.04 3.54
CA SER A 95 -10.17 -11.74 3.66
C SER A 95 -10.98 -11.59 2.38
N ALA A 96 -11.95 -12.48 2.19
CA ALA A 96 -12.95 -12.32 1.15
C ALA A 96 -14.36 -12.53 1.73
N ARG A 97 -15.31 -11.76 1.21
CA ARG A 97 -16.73 -11.86 1.51
C ARG A 97 -17.52 -12.00 0.23
N ARG A 98 -18.50 -12.89 0.22
CA ARG A 98 -19.51 -12.97 -0.84
C ARG A 98 -20.64 -12.02 -0.50
N LYS A 99 -20.97 -11.12 -1.41
CA LYS A 99 -22.11 -10.21 -1.30
C LYS A 99 -23.23 -10.65 -2.22
N GLN A 100 -24.44 -10.76 -1.69
CA GLN A 100 -25.64 -10.96 -2.51
C GLN A 100 -26.07 -9.60 -3.08
N LEU A 101 -26.26 -9.51 -4.40
CA LEU A 101 -26.69 -8.29 -5.08
C LEU A 101 -28.12 -7.90 -4.71
N SER A 102 -28.97 -8.91 -4.47
CA SER A 102 -30.30 -8.71 -3.90
C SER A 102 -30.23 -8.76 -2.37
N GLY A 103 -30.72 -7.73 -1.69
CA GLY A 103 -30.72 -7.63 -0.23
C GLY A 103 -29.39 -7.19 0.40
N GLY A 104 -28.27 -7.27 -0.32
CA GLY A 104 -27.00 -6.67 0.09
C GLY A 104 -26.23 -7.40 1.20
N TYR A 105 -26.65 -8.62 1.56
CA TYR A 105 -26.02 -9.40 2.62
C TYR A 105 -24.59 -9.80 2.25
N GLU A 106 -23.66 -9.63 3.19
CA GLU A 106 -22.27 -10.05 3.05
C GLU A 106 -22.01 -11.27 3.93
N THR A 107 -21.51 -12.36 3.33
CA THR A 107 -21.16 -13.60 4.01
C THR A 107 -19.65 -13.79 3.92
N PRO A 108 -18.93 -13.95 5.05
CA PRO A 108 -17.50 -14.23 5.01
C PRO A 108 -17.23 -15.57 4.32
N MET A 109 -16.15 -15.61 3.57
CA MET A 109 -15.64 -16.82 2.92
C MET A 109 -14.44 -17.35 3.71
N THR A 110 -14.23 -18.66 3.69
CA THR A 110 -13.09 -19.28 4.38
C THR A 110 -11.86 -19.25 3.46
N GLU A 111 -10.74 -18.77 3.98
CA GLU A 111 -9.46 -18.91 3.30
C GLU A 111 -8.98 -20.36 3.39
N TRP A 112 -8.59 -20.93 2.25
CA TRP A 112 -7.98 -22.24 2.14
C TRP A 112 -6.52 -22.12 1.76
N SER A 113 -5.72 -23.04 2.29
CA SER A 113 -4.36 -23.26 1.86
C SER A 113 -4.30 -23.79 0.43
N ARG A 114 -3.12 -23.68 -0.19
CA ARG A 114 -2.85 -24.24 -1.51
C ARG A 114 -3.17 -25.73 -1.57
N GLN A 115 -2.78 -26.49 -0.54
CA GLN A 115 -2.97 -27.94 -0.52
C GLN A 115 -4.46 -28.30 -0.42
N GLU A 116 -5.22 -27.66 0.47
CA GLU A 116 -6.67 -27.88 0.59
C GLU A 116 -7.40 -27.59 -0.71
N TYR A 117 -7.02 -26.51 -1.40
CA TYR A 117 -7.58 -26.21 -2.73
C TYR A 117 -7.17 -27.24 -3.78
N LEU A 118 -5.93 -27.76 -3.72
CA LEU A 118 -5.44 -28.77 -4.66
C LEU A 118 -6.07 -30.15 -4.45
N ASP A 119 -6.33 -30.53 -3.20
CA ASP A 119 -6.91 -31.80 -2.80
C ASP A 119 -8.39 -31.94 -3.18
N MET A 120 -9.07 -30.84 -3.51
CA MET A 120 -10.43 -30.90 -4.05
C MET A 120 -10.42 -31.49 -5.46
N PRO A 121 -11.02 -32.68 -5.66
CA PRO A 121 -10.92 -33.39 -6.94
C PRO A 121 -11.77 -32.75 -8.04
N ASN A 122 -12.87 -32.08 -7.69
CA ASN A 122 -13.89 -31.66 -8.67
C ASN A 122 -14.03 -30.14 -8.83
N LYS A 123 -13.02 -29.45 -9.34
CA LYS A 123 -13.00 -27.97 -9.35
C LYS A 123 -14.04 -27.28 -10.24
N LEU A 124 -14.60 -27.98 -11.23
CA LEU A 124 -15.49 -27.39 -12.23
C LEU A 124 -16.79 -28.17 -12.47
N SER A 125 -16.85 -29.46 -12.13
CA SER A 125 -18.00 -30.33 -12.45
C SER A 125 -19.08 -30.35 -11.35
N SER A 126 -18.91 -29.57 -10.26
CA SER A 126 -19.97 -29.32 -9.27
C SER A 126 -20.05 -27.82 -8.92
N PRO A 127 -20.43 -26.97 -9.89
CA PRO A 127 -20.53 -25.54 -9.66
C PRO A 127 -21.67 -25.24 -8.69
N SER A 128 -21.44 -24.32 -7.76
CA SER A 128 -22.38 -23.96 -6.70
C SER A 128 -22.11 -22.53 -6.21
N THR A 129 -22.59 -22.18 -5.03
CA THR A 129 -22.30 -20.90 -4.40
C THR A 129 -20.89 -20.95 -3.79
N PRO A 130 -19.97 -20.04 -4.15
CA PRO A 130 -18.63 -19.99 -3.55
C PRO A 130 -18.71 -19.76 -2.04
N VAL A 131 -17.93 -20.52 -1.28
CA VAL A 131 -17.83 -20.43 0.19
C VAL A 131 -16.38 -20.34 0.67
N ASN A 132 -15.43 -20.83 -0.12
CA ASN A 132 -14.02 -20.83 0.19
C ASN A 132 -13.23 -20.14 -0.93
N PHE A 133 -12.04 -19.64 -0.61
CA PHE A 133 -11.13 -19.06 -1.59
C PHE A 133 -9.68 -19.43 -1.27
N TYR A 134 -8.84 -19.42 -2.29
CA TYR A 134 -7.39 -19.58 -2.18
C TYR A 134 -6.71 -18.50 -3.03
N TYR A 135 -5.70 -17.82 -2.50
CA TYR A 135 -4.93 -16.83 -3.25
C TYR A 135 -3.55 -17.37 -3.60
N ASP A 136 -3.21 -17.33 -4.89
CA ASP A 136 -1.90 -17.72 -5.41
C ASP A 136 -1.09 -16.48 -5.87
N PRO A 137 -0.17 -15.97 -5.05
CA PRO A 137 0.72 -14.88 -5.45
C PRO A 137 1.87 -15.42 -6.31
N GLN A 138 1.80 -15.20 -7.62
CA GLN A 138 2.91 -15.43 -8.54
C GLN A 138 3.83 -14.20 -8.62
N ARG A 139 4.95 -14.30 -9.35
CA ARG A 139 5.93 -13.20 -9.48
C ARG A 139 5.30 -11.92 -10.05
N GLU A 140 4.59 -12.02 -11.17
CA GLU A 140 3.99 -10.87 -11.87
C GLU A 140 2.47 -10.78 -11.71
N THR A 141 1.80 -11.90 -11.42
CA THR A 141 0.34 -12.00 -11.35
C THR A 141 -0.11 -12.54 -10.00
N GLY A 142 -1.34 -12.23 -9.61
CA GLY A 142 -1.99 -12.84 -8.45
C GLY A 142 -3.30 -13.43 -8.90
N THR A 143 -3.54 -14.72 -8.62
CA THR A 143 -4.80 -15.37 -9.01
C THR A 143 -5.57 -15.76 -7.77
N LEU A 144 -6.80 -15.27 -7.67
CA LEU A 144 -7.76 -15.70 -6.67
C LEU A 144 -8.57 -16.88 -7.23
N TYR A 145 -8.54 -17.99 -6.51
CA TYR A 145 -9.33 -19.16 -6.80
C TYR A 145 -10.53 -19.24 -5.86
N LEU A 146 -11.73 -19.38 -6.43
CA LEU A 146 -12.97 -19.58 -5.68
C LEU A 146 -13.35 -21.05 -5.67
N TRP A 147 -13.97 -21.49 -4.58
CA TRP A 147 -14.51 -22.83 -4.45
C TRP A 147 -15.82 -22.85 -3.63
N PRO A 148 -16.86 -23.56 -4.08
CA PRO A 148 -17.09 -24.07 -5.45
C PRO A 148 -17.04 -22.97 -6.52
N ALA A 149 -16.83 -23.34 -7.78
CA ALA A 149 -16.97 -22.40 -8.90
C ALA A 149 -18.42 -21.90 -8.99
N PRO A 150 -18.67 -20.62 -9.35
CA PRO A 150 -20.01 -20.06 -9.41
C PRO A 150 -20.90 -20.80 -10.43
N SER A 151 -22.08 -21.25 -10.01
CA SER A 151 -23.05 -21.88 -10.91
C SER A 151 -23.82 -20.86 -11.76
N SER A 152 -24.48 -21.36 -12.82
CA SER A 152 -25.37 -20.56 -13.67
C SER A 152 -26.52 -19.89 -12.91
N ALA A 153 -26.95 -20.47 -11.78
CA ALA A 153 -28.01 -19.93 -10.96
C ALA A 153 -27.55 -18.78 -10.06
N VAL A 154 -26.25 -18.73 -9.73
CA VAL A 154 -25.73 -17.87 -8.67
C VAL A 154 -24.81 -16.76 -9.20
N TYR A 155 -24.04 -16.99 -10.26
CA TYR A 155 -22.97 -16.05 -10.70
C TYR A 155 -23.45 -14.59 -10.87
N SER A 156 -24.65 -14.39 -11.41
CA SER A 156 -25.24 -13.06 -11.66
C SER A 156 -25.93 -12.45 -10.44
N GLN A 157 -26.02 -13.19 -9.33
CA GLN A 157 -26.67 -12.76 -8.10
C GLN A 157 -25.68 -12.37 -7.00
N ILE A 158 -24.38 -12.63 -7.21
CA ILE A 158 -23.34 -12.39 -6.20
C ILE A 158 -22.22 -11.51 -6.74
N SER A 159 -21.53 -10.84 -5.82
CA SER A 159 -20.17 -10.33 -6.03
C SER A 159 -19.25 -10.85 -4.94
N VAL A 160 -17.95 -10.88 -5.20
CA VAL A 160 -16.94 -11.23 -4.19
C VAL A 160 -16.14 -9.98 -3.87
N ILE A 161 -16.22 -9.52 -2.62
CA ILE A 161 -15.44 -8.41 -2.08
C ILE A 161 -14.21 -9.00 -1.41
N VAL A 162 -13.04 -8.57 -1.87
CA VAL A 162 -11.75 -9.03 -1.37
C VAL A 162 -11.11 -7.85 -0.64
N ASP A 163 -10.81 -8.04 0.64
CA ASP A 163 -9.95 -7.12 1.38
C ASP A 163 -8.51 -7.53 1.07
N GLU A 164 -7.75 -6.62 0.47
CA GLU A 164 -6.41 -6.90 -0.05
C GLU A 164 -5.41 -5.84 0.39
N LEU A 165 -4.17 -6.26 0.55
CA LEU A 165 -3.03 -5.36 0.70
C LEU A 165 -2.52 -5.01 -0.70
N ARG A 166 -2.87 -3.82 -1.19
CA ARG A 166 -2.46 -3.37 -2.53
C ARG A 166 -0.93 -3.18 -2.60
N PRO A 167 -0.31 -3.38 -3.76
CA PRO A 167 1.08 -3.02 -3.93
C PRO A 167 1.24 -1.48 -3.87
N MET A 168 2.40 -1.04 -3.40
CA MET A 168 2.81 0.35 -3.55
C MET A 168 3.15 0.63 -5.02
N PHE A 169 2.65 1.74 -5.54
CA PHE A 169 2.97 2.16 -6.90
C PHE A 169 4.33 2.88 -6.93
N ILE A 170 5.09 2.61 -7.98
CA ILE A 170 6.37 3.27 -8.25
C ILE A 170 6.13 4.52 -9.09
N MET A 171 6.89 5.56 -8.80
CA MET A 171 6.92 6.81 -9.57
C MET A 171 7.82 6.62 -10.79
N ASP A 172 7.39 7.05 -11.97
CA ASP A 172 8.15 6.93 -13.22
C ASP A 172 8.61 8.29 -13.76
N ASP A 173 7.74 9.30 -13.75
CA ASP A 173 8.03 10.67 -14.16
C ASP A 173 8.55 11.52 -12.99
N SER A 174 9.30 12.57 -13.31
CA SER A 174 9.69 13.66 -12.39
C SER A 174 8.53 14.40 -11.73
N ASN A 175 7.38 14.48 -12.41
CA ASN A 175 6.19 15.14 -11.90
C ASN A 175 5.25 14.19 -11.15
N ASP A 176 5.60 12.91 -11.04
CA ASP A 176 4.80 11.96 -10.28
C ASP A 176 4.88 12.27 -8.78
N THR A 177 3.77 12.07 -8.09
CA THR A 177 3.69 12.21 -6.64
C THR A 177 3.92 10.86 -5.96
N LEU A 178 4.26 10.89 -4.68
CA LEU A 178 4.36 9.65 -3.91
C LEU A 178 2.98 9.01 -3.73
N ASP A 179 2.90 7.69 -3.89
CA ASP A 179 1.69 6.90 -3.59
C ASP A 179 1.37 6.84 -2.08
N MET A 180 2.38 7.14 -1.24
CA MET A 180 2.23 7.18 0.21
C MET A 180 1.48 8.44 0.67
N PRO A 181 0.79 8.38 1.82
CA PRO A 181 0.18 9.55 2.45
C PRO A 181 1.20 10.68 2.70
N PRO A 182 0.77 11.95 2.71
CA PRO A 182 1.68 13.10 2.80
C PRO A 182 2.55 13.12 4.06
N GLU A 183 2.12 12.49 5.15
CA GLU A 183 2.87 12.36 6.40
C GLU A 183 4.18 11.57 6.23
N TRP A 184 4.25 10.71 5.20
CA TRP A 184 5.43 9.89 4.91
C TRP A 184 6.53 10.62 4.15
N GLN A 185 6.29 11.84 3.66
CA GLN A 185 7.20 12.52 2.75
C GLN A 185 8.54 12.85 3.40
N GLU A 186 8.53 13.36 4.63
CA GLU A 186 9.77 13.62 5.38
C GLU A 186 10.55 12.33 5.64
N THR A 187 9.84 11.27 6.06
CA THR A 187 10.44 9.95 6.29
C THR A 187 11.06 9.39 5.00
N PHE A 188 10.39 9.59 3.87
CA PHE A 188 10.86 9.18 2.56
C PHE A 188 12.16 9.92 2.18
N VAL A 189 12.18 11.25 2.33
CA VAL A 189 13.37 12.07 2.04
C VAL A 189 14.56 11.64 2.90
N MET A 190 14.37 11.51 4.21
CA MET A 190 15.46 11.14 5.13
C MET A 190 16.00 9.72 4.86
N ASN A 191 15.12 8.76 4.57
CA ASN A 191 15.55 7.41 4.22
C ASN A 191 16.19 7.34 2.82
N LEU A 192 15.74 8.16 1.88
CA LEU A 192 16.39 8.31 0.58
C LEU A 192 17.80 8.91 0.75
N ALA A 193 17.93 9.98 1.53
CA ALA A 193 19.21 10.60 1.88
C ALA A 193 20.16 9.54 2.46
N LYS A 194 19.74 8.77 3.47
CA LYS A 194 20.49 7.63 4.05
C LYS A 194 21.00 6.65 2.99
N ARG A 195 20.17 6.26 2.02
CA ARG A 195 20.60 5.38 0.91
C ARG A 195 21.56 6.07 -0.07
N LEU A 196 21.42 7.37 -0.29
CA LEU A 196 22.28 8.14 -1.18
C LEU A 196 23.69 8.33 -0.63
N LYS A 197 23.86 8.37 0.69
CA LYS A 197 25.20 8.42 1.33
C LYS A 197 26.09 7.23 0.96
N LEU A 198 25.50 6.07 0.65
CA LEU A 198 26.27 4.91 0.16
C LEU A 198 26.84 5.12 -1.25
N LYS A 199 26.30 6.09 -2.00
CA LYS A 199 26.68 6.39 -3.39
C LYS A 199 27.52 7.66 -3.51
N TYR A 200 27.35 8.60 -2.58
CA TYR A 200 28.01 9.90 -2.59
C TYR A 200 28.73 10.13 -1.26
N PRO A 201 29.98 10.62 -1.27
CA PRO A 201 30.71 10.89 -0.05
C PRO A 201 30.04 12.03 0.73
N VAL A 202 29.85 11.82 2.03
CA VAL A 202 29.42 12.86 2.97
C VAL A 202 30.66 13.47 3.60
N ASN A 203 30.84 14.77 3.46
CA ASN A 203 32.06 15.46 3.92
C ASN A 203 32.07 15.74 5.43
N ASP A 204 30.89 15.78 6.07
CA ASP A 204 30.74 16.00 7.52
C ASP A 204 30.32 14.69 8.24
N PRO A 205 31.21 14.07 9.04
CA PRO A 205 30.88 12.88 9.81
C PRO A 205 29.75 13.07 10.84
N GLY A 206 29.56 14.29 11.35
CA GLY A 206 28.49 14.59 12.31
C GLY A 206 27.11 14.63 11.67
N LEU A 207 27.04 15.03 10.40
CA LEU A 207 25.80 15.01 9.60
C LEU A 207 25.37 13.57 9.29
N ASP A 208 26.33 12.69 8.99
CA ASP A 208 26.06 11.30 8.68
C ASP A 208 25.27 10.60 9.78
N VAL A 209 25.78 10.65 11.02
CA VAL A 209 25.11 10.03 12.18
C VAL A 209 23.71 10.61 12.42
N LYS A 210 23.56 11.94 12.34
CA LYS A 210 22.26 12.61 12.57
C LYS A 210 21.20 12.21 11.56
N VAL A 211 21.56 12.12 10.28
CA VAL A 211 20.63 11.71 9.22
C VAL A 211 20.19 10.26 9.42
N ASP A 212 21.08 9.38 9.87
CA ASP A 212 20.74 7.98 10.14
C ASP A 212 19.79 7.84 11.33
N GLU A 213 20.08 8.53 12.43
CA GLU A 213 19.22 8.54 13.62
C GLU A 213 17.84 9.12 13.34
N LEU A 214 17.77 10.26 12.61
CA LEU A 214 16.49 10.88 12.27
C LEU A 214 15.66 10.00 11.32
N ALA A 215 16.30 9.41 10.30
CA ALA A 215 15.62 8.53 9.35
C ALA A 215 14.97 7.32 10.04
N ASP A 216 15.70 6.70 10.98
CA ASP A 216 15.21 5.54 11.73
C ASP A 216 14.12 5.94 12.74
N ALA A 217 14.28 7.08 13.42
CA ALA A 217 13.29 7.59 14.38
C ALA A 217 11.95 7.96 13.70
N LEU A 218 12.00 8.66 12.56
CA LEU A 218 10.82 9.03 11.78
C LEU A 218 10.09 7.80 11.25
N PHE A 219 10.85 6.84 10.70
CA PHE A 219 10.29 5.60 10.19
C PHE A 219 9.60 4.77 11.30
N ALA A 220 10.25 4.62 12.47
CA ALA A 220 9.66 3.94 13.62
C ALA A 220 8.40 4.64 14.13
N ARG A 221 8.39 5.97 14.18
CA ARG A 221 7.23 6.77 14.59
C ARG A 221 6.04 6.56 13.66
N LEU A 222 6.24 6.63 12.35
CA LEU A 222 5.15 6.45 11.39
C LEU A 222 4.64 5.01 11.36
N LYS A 223 5.52 4.00 11.45
CA LYS A 223 5.08 2.61 11.58
C LYS A 223 4.30 2.34 12.85
N ALA A 224 4.62 3.01 13.96
CA ALA A 224 3.83 2.90 15.18
C ALA A 224 2.44 3.55 15.03
N TRP A 225 2.35 4.66 14.31
CA TRP A 225 1.10 5.36 14.02
C TRP A 225 0.17 4.56 13.11
N ASP A 226 0.74 3.84 12.13
CA ASP A 226 0.04 3.08 11.09
C ASP A 226 -0.59 1.75 11.59
N ASN A 227 -0.88 1.63 12.89
CA ASN A 227 -1.60 0.50 13.45
C ASN A 227 -3.09 0.82 13.60
N GLU A 228 -3.96 -0.21 13.49
CA GLU A 228 -5.39 -0.01 13.73
C GLU A 228 -5.64 0.44 15.18
N PRO A 229 -6.41 1.53 15.40
CA PRO A 229 -6.73 2.02 16.74
C PRO A 229 -7.81 1.16 17.43
N ALA A 230 -7.64 -0.16 17.42
CA ALA A 230 -8.52 -1.11 18.07
C ALA A 230 -7.96 -1.49 19.45
N SER A 231 -8.84 -1.54 20.46
CA SER A 231 -8.46 -2.05 21.79
C SER A 231 -8.25 -3.55 21.72
N ILE A 232 -7.06 -4.02 22.14
CA ILE A 232 -6.80 -5.45 22.28
C ILE A 232 -7.42 -5.89 23.61
N TYR A 233 -8.51 -6.64 23.55
CA TYR A 233 -9.12 -7.24 24.73
C TYR A 233 -8.40 -8.54 25.07
N LEU A 234 -7.45 -8.46 26.01
CA LEU A 234 -6.83 -9.63 26.61
C LEU A 234 -7.69 -10.07 27.80
N GLN A 235 -8.35 -11.21 27.66
CA GLN A 235 -8.99 -11.89 28.79
C GLN A 235 -8.12 -13.10 29.20
N PRO A 236 -7.82 -13.29 30.50
CA PRO A 236 -7.25 -14.53 30.96
C PRO A 236 -8.26 -15.65 30.71
N ASP A 237 -7.89 -16.66 29.94
CA ASP A 237 -8.68 -17.88 29.83
C ASP A 237 -8.64 -18.60 31.19
N ASN A 238 -9.69 -18.42 32.00
CA ASN A 238 -9.84 -19.06 33.30
C ASN A 238 -10.81 -20.25 33.25
N TRP A 239 -10.82 -21.00 32.14
CA TRP A 239 -11.62 -22.21 32.00
C TRP A 239 -11.13 -23.35 32.91
N GLY A 240 -11.52 -23.27 34.19
CA GLY A 240 -11.76 -24.40 35.09
C GLY A 240 -10.55 -25.20 35.55
N ALA A 241 -9.77 -24.67 36.49
CA ALA A 241 -9.11 -25.51 37.48
C ALA A 241 -10.05 -25.69 38.69
N PRO A 242 -10.75 -26.84 38.84
CA PRO A 242 -11.51 -27.10 40.05
C PRO A 242 -10.53 -27.25 41.21
N TRP A 243 -10.74 -26.44 42.25
CA TRP A 243 -10.07 -26.56 43.54
C TRP A 243 -10.12 -28.02 44.03
N ARG A 244 -8.99 -28.72 43.95
CA ARG A 244 -8.69 -29.97 44.66
C ARG A 244 -7.26 -29.93 45.13
#